data_AF-A0A559JQ94-F1
#
_entry.id   AF-A0A559JQ94-F1
#
_cell.length_a   1.000
_cell.length_b   1.000
_cell.length_c   1.000
_cell.angle_alpha   90.00
_cell.angle_beta   90.00
_cell.angle_gamma   90.00
#
_symmetry.space_group_name_H-M   'P 1'
#
loop_
_entity.id
_entity.type
_entity.pdbx_description
1 polymer ?
#
loop_
_entity_poly.entity_id
_entity_poly.type
_entity_poly.pdbx_seq_one_letter_code
_entity_poly.pdbx_strand_id
1 'polypeptide(L)'
;MLNEILNHLHPILVHFPIAIITIGTIHDLIVSFRQRSLPLKKGIWIWIAAALFSWFSVATGPEDDARGNTSFLEIHSTLADITTWVVSILVAVRLIMILRGKQSFAKIALIFYLVVAIASCGFVLGAGYYGGKMVYDDGIGVKVNGNSVNPPIGNHH
;
A
#
# COMPACT_ATOMS: atom_id res chain seq x y z
N MET A 1 25.66 9.17 -7.53
CA MET A 1 25.55 7.72 -7.22
C MET A 1 24.65 7.40 -6.03
N LEU A 2 25.04 7.60 -4.75
CA LEU A 2 24.16 7.22 -3.61
C LEU A 2 22.85 8.02 -3.59
N ASN A 3 22.91 9.34 -3.79
CA ASN A 3 21.72 10.19 -3.87
C ASN A 3 20.82 9.88 -5.09
N GLU A 4 21.40 9.49 -6.23
CA GLU A 4 20.61 9.06 -7.40
C GLU A 4 19.93 7.72 -7.17
N ILE A 5 20.61 6.78 -6.51
CA ILE A 5 20.06 5.49 -6.11
C ILE A 5 18.90 5.70 -5.13
N LEU A 6 19.03 6.60 -4.14
CA LEU A 6 17.97 6.92 -3.19
C LEU A 6 16.77 7.61 -3.89
N ASN A 7 17.01 8.51 -4.83
CA ASN A 7 15.96 9.18 -5.60
C ASN A 7 15.19 8.24 -6.54
N HIS A 8 15.81 7.14 -7.00
CA HIS A 8 15.15 6.13 -7.85
C HIS A 8 14.65 4.89 -7.07
N LEU A 9 15.12 4.68 -5.84
CA LEU A 9 14.57 3.70 -4.91
C LEU A 9 13.14 4.07 -4.54
N HIS A 10 12.85 5.37 -4.42
CA HIS A 10 11.55 5.90 -4.00
C HIS A 10 10.38 5.37 -4.87
N PRO A 11 10.35 5.51 -6.21
CA PRO A 11 9.28 4.95 -7.05
C PRO A 11 9.13 3.44 -6.92
N ILE A 12 10.23 2.71 -6.75
CA ILE A 12 10.21 1.25 -6.62
C ILE A 12 9.64 0.85 -5.25
N LEU A 13 10.01 1.57 -4.19
CA LEU A 13 9.56 1.34 -2.82
C LEU A 13 8.07 1.60 -2.64
N VAL A 14 7.51 2.61 -3.31
CA VAL A 14 6.08 2.95 -3.22
C VAL A 14 5.16 1.98 -3.98
N HIS A 15 5.70 1.19 -4.92
CA HIS A 15 4.91 0.20 -5.67
C HIS A 15 4.93 -1.20 -5.05
N PHE A 16 5.90 -1.53 -4.18
CA PHE A 16 5.93 -2.83 -3.51
C PHE A 16 4.67 -3.17 -2.71
N PRO A 17 4.02 -2.22 -1.99
CA PRO A 17 2.76 -2.51 -1.30
C PRO A 17 1.69 -3.10 -2.22
N ILE A 18 1.56 -2.61 -3.46
CA ILE A 18 0.59 -3.12 -4.44
C ILE A 18 0.82 -4.62 -4.67
N ALA A 19 2.05 -5.00 -5.00
CA ALA A 19 2.38 -6.39 -5.28
C ALA A 19 2.23 -7.28 -4.05
N ILE A 20 2.79 -6.87 -2.90
CA ILE A 20 2.81 -7.72 -1.69
C ILE A 20 1.40 -7.90 -1.12
N ILE A 21 0.59 -6.84 -1.04
CA ILE A 21 -0.81 -6.94 -0.57
C ILE A 21 -1.62 -7.80 -1.53
N THR A 22 -1.49 -7.62 -2.84
CA THR A 22 -2.19 -8.45 -3.83
C THR A 22 -1.83 -9.92 -3.68
N ILE A 23 -0.54 -10.23 -3.57
CA ILE A 23 -0.04 -11.60 -3.36
C ILE A 23 -0.54 -12.16 -2.02
N GLY A 24 -0.49 -11.38 -0.93
CA GLY A 24 -0.97 -11.79 0.39
C GLY A 24 -2.46 -12.11 0.41
N THR A 25 -3.27 -11.27 -0.22
CA THR A 25 -4.71 -11.47 -0.37
C THR A 25 -5.02 -12.71 -1.21
N ILE A 26 -4.39 -12.88 -2.38
CA ILE A 26 -4.58 -14.06 -3.23
C ILE A 26 -4.14 -15.34 -2.49
N HIS A 27 -2.98 -15.30 -1.82
CA HIS A 27 -2.48 -16.43 -1.04
C HIS A 27 -3.50 -16.85 0.02
N ASP A 28 -4.00 -15.92 0.83
CA ASP A 28 -4.93 -16.23 1.91
C ASP A 28 -6.29 -16.68 1.40
N LEU A 29 -6.77 -16.17 0.26
CA LEU A 29 -7.96 -16.68 -0.42
C LEU A 29 -7.77 -18.12 -0.87
N ILE A 30 -6.66 -18.44 -1.53
CA ILE A 30 -6.36 -19.80 -2.00
C ILE A 30 -6.26 -20.76 -0.81
N VAL A 31 -5.53 -20.39 0.25
CA VAL A 31 -5.38 -21.21 1.46
C VAL A 31 -6.73 -21.43 2.13
N SER A 32 -7.51 -20.37 2.33
CA SER A 32 -8.83 -20.43 2.96
C SER A 32 -9.81 -21.29 2.15
N PHE A 33 -9.78 -21.19 0.83
CA PHE A 33 -10.61 -21.99 -0.05
C PHE A 33 -10.22 -23.48 -0.02
N ARG A 34 -8.92 -23.79 -0.17
CA ARG A 34 -8.42 -25.18 -0.22
C ARG A 34 -8.54 -25.91 1.11
N GLN A 35 -8.28 -25.23 2.23
CA GLN A 35 -8.25 -25.84 3.56
C GLN A 35 -9.53 -25.59 4.36
N ARG A 36 -10.50 -24.86 3.80
CA ARG A 36 -11.72 -24.38 4.49
C ARG A 36 -11.43 -23.67 5.82
N SER A 37 -10.21 -23.18 5.97
CA SER A 37 -9.65 -22.55 7.16
C SER A 37 -8.36 -21.82 6.79
N LEU A 38 -7.97 -20.84 7.60
CA LEU A 38 -6.70 -20.13 7.44
C LEU A 38 -5.86 -20.29 8.72
N PRO A 39 -4.81 -21.13 8.69
CA PRO A 39 -3.85 -21.20 9.78
C PRO A 39 -3.17 -19.84 9.97
N LEU A 40 -3.13 -19.35 11.20
CA LEU A 40 -2.70 -17.97 11.48
C LEU A 40 -1.25 -17.72 11.09
N LYS A 41 -0.39 -18.75 11.19
CA LYS A 41 1.04 -18.68 10.84
C LYS A 41 1.31 -18.71 9.32
N LYS A 42 0.38 -19.20 8.49
CA LYS A 42 0.60 -19.29 7.04
C LYS A 42 0.47 -17.92 6.39
N GLY A 43 1.49 -17.46 5.66
CA GLY A 43 1.43 -16.16 4.97
C GLY A 43 1.58 -14.93 5.87
N ILE A 44 1.76 -15.08 7.20
CA ILE A 44 1.91 -13.93 8.11
C ILE A 44 3.10 -13.03 7.73
N TRP A 45 4.20 -13.62 7.26
CA TRP A 45 5.38 -12.86 6.83
C TRP A 45 5.12 -12.00 5.60
N ILE A 46 4.23 -12.44 4.69
CA ILE A 46 3.82 -11.63 3.53
C ILE A 46 3.09 -10.38 4.04
N TRP A 47 2.18 -10.54 5.00
CA TRP A 47 1.43 -9.43 5.58
C TRP A 47 2.29 -8.50 6.43
N ILE A 48 3.26 -9.03 7.19
CA ILE A 48 4.25 -8.21 7.92
C ILE A 48 5.05 -7.37 6.93
N ALA A 49 5.56 -7.97 5.85
CA ALA A 49 6.24 -7.23 4.80
C ALA A 49 5.31 -6.17 4.17
N ALA A 50 4.05 -6.51 3.89
CA ALA A 50 3.07 -5.58 3.35
C ALA A 50 2.92 -4.34 4.24
N ALA A 51 2.75 -4.52 5.55
CA ALA A 51 2.64 -3.41 6.49
C ALA A 51 3.91 -2.55 6.51
N LEU A 52 5.09 -3.18 6.60
CA LEU A 52 6.37 -2.47 6.62
C LEU A 52 6.61 -1.64 5.36
N PHE A 53 6.40 -2.22 4.18
CA PHE A 53 6.56 -1.51 2.91
C PHE A 53 5.48 -0.44 2.70
N SER A 54 4.27 -0.61 3.22
CA SER A 54 3.24 0.44 3.15
C SER A 54 3.65 1.67 3.96
N TRP A 55 4.22 1.48 5.15
CA TRP A 55 4.79 2.58 5.94
C TRP A 55 5.98 3.25 5.25
N PHE A 56 6.89 2.48 4.64
CA PHE A 56 7.97 3.08 3.85
C PHE A 56 7.43 3.89 2.66
N SER A 57 6.37 3.42 2.01
CA SER A 57 5.73 4.13 0.90
C SER A 57 5.18 5.48 1.35
N VAL A 58 4.40 5.51 2.43
CA VAL A 58 3.82 6.75 2.97
C VAL A 58 4.92 7.70 3.48
N ALA A 59 5.92 7.18 4.19
CA ALA A 59 6.99 8.00 4.77
C ALA A 59 7.91 8.63 3.72
N THR A 60 8.00 8.04 2.52
CA THR A 60 8.85 8.56 1.44
C THR A 60 8.08 9.41 0.44
N GLY A 61 6.76 9.24 0.28
CA GLY A 61 5.92 9.91 -0.72
C GLY A 61 6.17 11.43 -0.86
N PRO A 62 6.39 11.96 -2.07
CA PRO A 62 6.80 13.34 -2.26
C PRO A 62 5.55 14.22 -2.40
N GLU A 63 4.73 14.29 -1.35
CA GLU A 63 3.47 15.03 -1.41
C GLU A 63 3.66 16.49 -1.84
N ASP A 64 4.74 17.10 -1.40
CA ASP A 64 5.08 18.49 -1.71
C ASP A 64 5.37 18.73 -3.21
N ASP A 65 5.72 17.68 -3.96
CA ASP A 65 5.96 17.79 -5.41
C ASP A 65 4.66 17.89 -6.22
N ALA A 66 3.53 17.52 -5.63
CA ALA A 66 2.22 17.42 -6.29
C ALA A 66 1.18 18.39 -5.71
N ARG A 67 1.45 19.00 -4.54
CA ARG A 67 0.52 19.90 -3.86
C ARG A 67 0.19 21.12 -4.73
N GLY A 68 -1.11 21.40 -4.87
CA GLY A 68 -1.64 22.50 -5.68
C GLY A 68 -1.73 22.21 -7.19
N ASN A 69 -1.18 21.10 -7.68
CA ASN A 69 -0.99 20.85 -9.11
C ASN A 69 -1.91 19.77 -9.71
N THR A 70 -2.56 18.98 -8.85
CA THR A 70 -3.42 17.88 -9.28
C THR A 70 -4.56 17.69 -8.28
N SER A 71 -5.75 17.39 -8.80
CA SER A 71 -6.90 16.99 -7.97
C SER A 71 -6.80 15.55 -7.47
N PHE A 72 -5.84 14.77 -7.95
CA PHE A 72 -5.71 13.35 -7.60
C PHE A 72 -4.85 13.09 -6.36
N LEU A 73 -4.08 14.07 -5.89
CA LEU A 73 -3.17 13.90 -4.76
C LEU A 73 -3.91 13.48 -3.49
N GLU A 74 -4.99 14.17 -3.14
CA GLU A 74 -5.74 13.91 -1.89
C GLU A 74 -6.32 12.49 -1.87
N ILE A 75 -6.93 12.04 -2.97
CA ILE A 75 -7.48 10.69 -3.04
C ILE A 75 -6.38 9.62 -3.07
N HIS A 76 -5.24 9.89 -3.72
CA HIS A 76 -4.09 9.00 -3.73
C HIS A 76 -3.50 8.82 -2.33
N SER A 77 -3.19 9.92 -1.63
CA SER A 77 -2.60 9.88 -0.29
C SER A 77 -3.57 9.29 0.73
N THR A 78 -4.85 9.66 0.67
CA THR A 78 -5.89 9.09 1.54
C THR A 78 -6.00 7.57 1.38
N LEU A 79 -5.98 7.06 0.14
CA LEU A 79 -6.01 5.61 -0.09
C LEU A 79 -4.73 4.92 0.38
N ALA A 80 -3.56 5.55 0.22
CA ALA A 80 -2.29 5.03 0.74
C ALA A 80 -2.30 4.94 2.28
N ASP A 81 -2.79 5.98 2.96
CA ASP A 81 -2.89 6.02 4.42
C ASP A 81 -3.88 5.01 4.97
N ILE A 82 -5.09 4.94 4.38
CA ILE A 82 -6.10 3.95 4.76
C ILE A 82 -5.53 2.54 4.57
N THR A 83 -4.89 2.27 3.44
CA THR A 83 -4.25 0.98 3.18
C THR A 83 -3.25 0.64 4.27
N THR A 84 -2.33 1.57 4.57
CA THR A 84 -1.24 1.38 5.54
C THR A 84 -1.76 1.05 6.94
N TRP A 85 -2.77 1.79 7.41
CA TRP A 85 -3.39 1.54 8.71
C TRP A 85 -4.17 0.23 8.74
N VAL A 86 -5.01 -0.03 7.75
CA VAL A 86 -5.84 -1.25 7.71
C VAL A 86 -4.98 -2.50 7.64
N VAL A 87 -3.92 -2.51 6.82
CA VAL A 87 -2.98 -3.63 6.71
C VAL A 87 -2.21 -3.82 8.02
N SER A 88 -1.79 -2.74 8.67
CA SER A 88 -1.14 -2.81 9.99
C SER A 88 -2.05 -3.42 11.06
N ILE A 89 -3.33 -3.03 11.07
CA ILE A 89 -4.35 -3.59 11.99
C ILE A 89 -4.59 -5.08 11.69
N LEU A 90 -4.71 -5.46 10.41
CA LEU A 90 -4.83 -6.87 10.02
C LEU A 90 -3.67 -7.72 10.54
N VAL A 91 -2.44 -7.24 10.40
CA VAL A 91 -1.23 -7.89 10.92
C VAL A 91 -1.28 -7.97 12.43
N ALA A 92 -1.57 -6.87 13.11
CA ALA A 92 -1.61 -6.81 14.57
C ALA A 92 -2.64 -7.77 15.16
N VAL A 93 -3.87 -7.78 14.63
CA VAL A 93 -4.94 -8.71 15.05
C VAL A 93 -4.49 -10.15 14.85
N ARG A 94 -3.92 -10.48 13.69
CA ARG A 94 -3.45 -11.83 13.39
C ARG A 94 -2.32 -12.27 14.31
N LEU A 95 -1.35 -11.39 14.59
CA LEU A 95 -0.27 -11.64 15.55
C LEU A 95 -0.77 -11.82 16.98
N ILE A 96 -1.69 -10.97 17.45
CA ILE A 96 -2.32 -11.10 18.78
C ILE A 96 -3.00 -12.47 18.90
N MET A 97 -3.70 -12.93 17.85
CA MET A 97 -4.31 -14.26 17.85
C MET A 97 -3.28 -15.39 17.94
N ILE A 98 -2.14 -15.27 17.24
CA ILE A 98 -1.02 -16.22 17.33
C ILE A 98 -0.44 -16.23 18.75
N LEU A 99 -0.19 -15.06 19.34
CA LEU A 99 0.34 -14.91 20.70
C LEU A 99 -0.61 -15.49 21.76
N ARG A 100 -1.92 -15.41 21.53
CA ARG A 100 -2.95 -16.06 22.37
C ARG A 100 -3.10 -17.55 22.12
N GLY A 101 -2.19 -18.18 21.37
CA GLY A 101 -2.15 -19.63 21.14
C GLY A 101 -3.20 -20.16 20.16
N LYS A 102 -3.91 -19.29 19.43
CA LYS A 102 -4.87 -19.75 18.41
C LYS A 102 -4.12 -20.35 17.21
N GLN A 103 -4.69 -21.37 16.61
CA GLN A 103 -4.09 -22.05 15.44
C GLN A 103 -4.64 -21.53 14.12
N SER A 104 -5.94 -21.21 14.07
CA SER A 104 -6.64 -20.73 12.87
C SER A 104 -7.73 -19.72 13.22
N PHE A 105 -8.23 -19.01 12.21
CA PHE A 105 -9.40 -18.15 12.36
C PHE A 105 -10.69 -18.97 12.56
N ALA A 106 -11.55 -18.51 13.46
CA ALA A 106 -12.95 -18.97 13.51
C ALA A 106 -13.69 -18.51 12.24
N LYS A 107 -14.73 -19.24 11.81
CA LYS A 107 -15.41 -19.00 10.51
C LYS A 107 -15.83 -17.55 10.29
N ILE A 108 -16.50 -16.93 11.25
CA ILE A 108 -16.96 -15.53 11.13
C ILE A 108 -15.76 -14.56 11.08
N ALA A 109 -14.76 -14.77 11.94
CA ALA A 109 -13.54 -13.97 11.95
C ALA A 109 -12.74 -14.10 10.65
N LEU A 110 -12.73 -15.30 10.04
CA LEU A 110 -12.09 -15.54 8.75
C LEU A 110 -12.79 -14.75 7.63
N ILE A 111 -14.12 -14.78 7.58
CA ILE A 111 -14.87 -14.03 6.57
C ILE A 111 -14.56 -12.53 6.70
N PHE A 112 -14.62 -11.99 7.92
CA PHE A 112 -14.30 -10.58 8.17
C PHE A 112 -12.85 -10.26 7.77
N TYR A 113 -11.90 -11.10 8.18
CA TYR A 113 -10.49 -10.96 7.79
C TYR A 113 -10.29 -10.91 6.28
N LEU A 114 -10.90 -11.83 5.53
CA LEU A 114 -10.78 -11.89 4.07
C LEU A 114 -11.45 -10.69 3.38
N VAL A 115 -12.60 -10.23 3.87
CA VAL A 115 -13.26 -9.02 3.36
C VAL A 115 -12.35 -7.80 3.53
N VAL A 116 -11.77 -7.64 4.71
CA VAL A 116 -10.85 -6.52 4.99
C VAL A 116 -9.58 -6.65 4.14
N ALA A 117 -9.00 -7.85 3.98
CA ALA A 117 -7.85 -8.07 3.11
C ALA A 117 -8.12 -7.74 1.63
N ILE A 118 -9.31 -8.10 1.12
CA ILE A 118 -9.76 -7.72 -0.23
C ILE A 118 -9.95 -6.21 -0.33
N ALA A 119 -10.57 -5.58 0.67
CA ALA A 119 -10.74 -4.13 0.70
C ALA A 119 -9.39 -3.39 0.69
N SER A 120 -8.42 -3.83 1.50
CA SER A 120 -7.04 -3.30 1.47
C SER A 120 -6.38 -3.45 0.11
N CYS A 121 -6.59 -4.58 -0.58
CA CYS A 121 -6.12 -4.77 -1.95
C CYS A 121 -6.78 -3.78 -2.91
N GLY A 122 -8.08 -3.52 -2.77
CA GLY A 122 -8.78 -2.51 -3.55
C GLY A 122 -8.24 -1.10 -3.31
N PHE A 123 -8.00 -0.74 -2.04
CA PHE A 123 -7.45 0.57 -1.68
C PHE A 123 -6.05 0.80 -2.25
N VAL A 124 -5.14 -0.19 -2.14
CA VAL A 124 -3.78 -0.03 -2.68
C VAL A 124 -3.76 0.03 -4.20
N LEU A 125 -4.63 -0.72 -4.88
CA LEU A 125 -4.79 -0.64 -6.34
C LEU A 125 -5.36 0.72 -6.75
N GLY A 126 -6.31 1.26 -5.97
CA GLY A 126 -6.84 2.60 -6.15
C GLY A 126 -5.77 3.68 -5.98
N ALA A 127 -4.95 3.58 -4.93
CA ALA A 127 -3.81 4.47 -4.73
C ALA A 127 -2.86 4.43 -5.94
N GLY A 128 -2.49 3.23 -6.42
CA GLY A 128 -1.68 3.08 -7.63
C GLY A 128 -2.33 3.69 -8.88
N TYR A 129 -3.64 3.51 -9.06
CA TYR A 129 -4.39 4.07 -10.19
C TYR A 129 -4.38 5.61 -10.20
N TYR A 130 -4.70 6.25 -9.06
CA TYR A 130 -4.64 7.71 -8.96
C TYR A 130 -3.21 8.25 -9.01
N GLY A 131 -2.24 7.49 -8.50
CA GLY A 131 -0.81 7.77 -8.68
C GLY A 131 -0.42 7.80 -10.16
N GLY A 132 -0.90 6.83 -10.93
CA GLY A 132 -0.74 6.81 -12.39
C GLY A 132 -1.36 8.04 -13.06
N LYS A 133 -2.58 8.44 -12.68
CA LYS A 133 -3.23 9.63 -13.25
C LYS A 133 -2.46 10.93 -12.98
N MET A 134 -1.91 11.11 -11.78
CA MET A 134 -1.03 12.25 -11.50
C MET A 134 0.13 12.34 -12.50
N VAL A 135 0.75 11.20 -12.83
CA VAL A 135 1.90 11.18 -13.76
C VAL A 135 1.46 11.33 -15.22
N TYR A 136 0.47 10.56 -15.66
CA TYR A 136 0.10 10.45 -17.08
C TYR A 136 -0.83 11.57 -17.56
N ASP A 137 -1.76 12.01 -16.71
CA ASP A 137 -2.74 13.04 -17.09
C ASP A 137 -2.21 14.45 -16.76
N ASP A 138 -1.58 14.60 -15.58
CA ASP A 138 -1.17 15.92 -15.05
C ASP A 138 0.35 16.18 -15.15
N GLY A 139 1.15 15.21 -15.61
CA GLY A 139 2.60 15.37 -15.78
C GLY A 139 3.40 15.54 -14.49
N ILE A 140 2.85 15.13 -13.35
CA ILE A 140 3.50 15.23 -12.03
C ILE A 140 4.75 14.34 -12.00
N GLY A 141 5.86 14.88 -11.51
CA GLY A 141 7.15 14.18 -11.45
C GLY A 141 7.84 13.96 -12.80
N VAL A 142 7.28 14.47 -13.92
CA VAL A 142 7.87 14.36 -15.26
C VAL A 142 8.78 15.56 -15.53
N LYS A 143 9.98 15.31 -16.08
CA LYS A 143 10.94 16.36 -16.48
C LYS A 143 11.32 16.23 -17.96
N VAL A 144 11.39 17.35 -18.66
CA VAL A 144 11.89 17.47 -20.04
C VAL A 144 13.04 18.47 -20.05
N ASN A 145 14.21 18.03 -20.53
CA ASN A 145 15.44 18.84 -20.54
C ASN A 145 15.79 19.45 -19.16
N GLY A 146 15.55 18.71 -18.08
CA GLY A 146 15.81 19.14 -16.71
C GLY A 146 14.72 20.00 -16.07
N ASN A 147 13.74 20.47 -16.85
CA ASN A 147 12.62 21.28 -16.35
C ASN A 147 11.40 20.41 -16.06
N SER A 148 10.73 20.63 -14.93
CA SER A 148 9.48 19.93 -14.61
C SER A 148 8.37 20.36 -15.56
N VAL A 149 7.59 19.38 -16.05
CA VAL A 149 6.44 19.63 -16.93
C VAL A 149 5.31 20.33 -16.16
N ASN A 150 5.07 19.92 -14.92
CA ASN A 150 4.13 20.55 -14.01
C ASN A 150 4.81 20.78 -12.64
N PRO A 151 5.57 21.89 -12.48
CA PRO A 151 6.35 22.17 -11.28
C PRO A 151 5.44 22.49 -10.09
N PRO A 152 5.78 22.03 -8.87
CA PRO A 152 4.98 22.27 -7.66
C PRO A 152 4.69 23.76 -7.50
N ILE A 153 3.42 24.12 -7.29
CA ILE A 153 3.06 25.49 -6.92
C ILE A 153 3.46 25.67 -5.46
N GLY A 154 4.66 26.21 -5.23
CA GLY A 154 5.10 26.59 -3.90
C GLY A 154 4.12 27.58 -3.28
N ASN A 155 3.89 27.49 -1.97
CA ASN A 155 3.09 28.46 -1.23
C ASN A 155 3.72 29.86 -1.39
N HIS A 156 3.20 30.66 -2.32
CA HIS A 156 3.37 32.10 -2.30
C HIS A 156 2.43 32.69 -1.24
N HIS A 157 2.74 32.44 0.03
CA HIS A 157 2.15 33.15 1.17
C HIS A 157 3.24 33.45 2.19
#